data_AF-A0A0S8AJ78-F1
#
_entry.id   AF-A0A0S8AJ78-F1
#
_cell.length_a   1.000
_cell.length_b   1.000
_cell.length_c   1.000
_cell.angle_alpha   90.00
_cell.angle_beta   90.00
_cell.angle_gamma   90.00
#
_symmetry.space_group_name_H-M   'P 1'
#
loop_
_entity.id
_entity.type
_entity.pdbx_description
1 polymer ?
#
loop_
_entity_poly.entity_id
_entity_poly.type
_entity_poly.pdbx_seq_one_letter_code
_entity_poly.pdbx_strand_id
1 'polypeptide(L)' 'MVKRTTPPDFISAQDVLRTEVIINQALIDILIAKQVITEEELVKSIKNIKRDHQKLLNESSKIVTLKR' A
#
# COMPACT_ATOMS: atom_id res chain seq x y z
N MET A 1 43.33 -4.04 18.25
CA MET A 1 42.02 -3.46 18.63
C MET A 1 41.02 -3.78 17.53
N VAL A 2 40.06 -4.66 17.80
CA VAL A 2 39.02 -5.03 16.82
C VAL A 2 37.94 -3.96 16.84
N LYS A 3 37.85 -3.16 15.78
CA LYS A 3 36.68 -2.29 15.54
C LYS A 3 35.48 -3.20 15.33
N ARG A 4 34.57 -3.27 16.32
CA ARG A 4 33.24 -3.81 16.13
C ARG A 4 32.53 -2.85 15.17
N THR A 5 32.50 -3.20 13.88
CA THR A 5 31.58 -2.58 12.94
C THR A 5 30.18 -2.95 13.41
N THR A 6 29.42 -1.96 13.87
CA THR A 6 27.98 -2.08 14.09
C THR A 6 27.37 -2.77 12.87
N PRO A 7 26.51 -3.80 13.05
CA PRO A 7 25.80 -4.36 11.92
C PRO A 7 24.98 -3.24 11.27
N PRO A 8 24.79 -3.24 9.94
CA PRO A 8 23.85 -2.32 9.31
C PRO A 8 22.49 -2.51 10.00
N ASP A 9 21.81 -1.42 10.32
CA ASP A 9 20.46 -1.45 10.89
C ASP A 9 19.55 -2.26 9.96
N PHE A 10 19.34 -3.53 10.27
CA PHE A 10 18.42 -4.39 9.55
C PHE A 10 17.00 -3.97 9.94
N ILE A 11 16.46 -3.01 9.20
CA ILE A 11 15.05 -2.64 9.32
C ILE A 11 14.23 -3.78 8.74
N SER A 12 13.29 -4.32 9.52
CA SER A 12 12.44 -5.40 9.02
C SER A 12 11.50 -4.86 7.94
N ALA A 13 11.17 -5.71 6.95
CA ALA A 13 10.18 -5.34 5.94
C ALA A 13 8.83 -4.95 6.57
N GLN A 14 8.50 -5.54 7.72
CA GLN A 14 7.29 -5.19 8.47
C GLN A 14 7.35 -3.78 9.04
N ASP A 15 8.50 -3.34 9.55
CA ASP A 15 8.66 -2.00 10.11
C ASP A 15 8.65 -0.94 9.01
N VAL A 16 9.23 -1.23 7.85
CA VAL A 16 9.10 -0.38 6.66
C VAL A 16 7.64 -0.24 6.25
N LEU A 17 6.93 -1.37 6.10
CA LEU A 17 5.52 -1.36 5.73
C LEU A 17 4.64 -0.60 6.74
N ARG A 18 4.89 -0.77 8.05
CA ARG A 18 4.17 -0.01 9.09
C ARG A 18 4.43 1.49 8.95
N THR A 19 5.67 1.87 8.74
CA THR A 19 6.06 3.28 8.58
C THR A 19 5.40 3.89 7.35
N GLU A 20 5.40 3.18 6.22
CA GLU A 20 4.72 3.61 5.00
C GLU A 20 3.21 3.78 5.20
N VAL A 21 2.55 2.87 5.92
CA VAL A 21 1.12 2.98 6.24
C VAL A 21 0.83 4.24 7.05
N ILE A 22 1.64 4.53 8.08
CA ILE A 22 1.48 5.71 8.92
C ILE A 22 1.68 6.99 8.11
N ILE A 23 2.73 7.05 7.31
CA ILE A 23 3.02 8.22 6.46
C ILE A 23 1.89 8.44 5.46
N ASN A 24 1.42 7.38 4.80
CA ASN A 24 0.35 7.48 3.82
C ASN A 24 -0.97 7.96 4.45
N GLN A 25 -1.30 7.51 5.66
CA GLN A 25 -2.48 8.03 6.37
C GLN A 25 -2.35 9.51 6.70
N ALA A 26 -1.20 9.94 7.23
CA ALA A 26 -0.96 11.35 7.54
C ALA A 26 -1.04 12.24 6.30
N LEU A 27 -0.55 11.76 5.14
CA LEU A 27 -0.67 12.48 3.88
C LEU A 27 -2.14 12.61 3.43
N ILE A 28 -2.92 11.53 3.53
CA ILE A 28 -4.35 11.57 3.22
C ILE A 28 -5.08 12.57 4.11
N ASP A 29 -4.81 12.54 5.42
CA ASP A 29 -5.42 13.45 6.39
C ASP A 29 -5.10 14.92 6.05
N ILE A 30 -3.86 15.22 5.67
CA ILE A 30 -3.45 16.56 5.21
C ILE A 30 -4.21 16.97 3.95
N LEU A 31 -4.38 16.08 2.97
CA LEU A 31 -5.08 16.38 1.72
C LEU A 31 -6.56 16.68 1.95
N ILE A 32 -7.21 15.94 2.85
CA ILE A 32 -8.60 16.19 3.27
C ILE A 32 -8.69 17.52 4.03
N ALA A 33 -7.83 17.74 5.01
CA ALA A 33 -7.82 18.97 5.81
C ALA A 33 -7.60 20.23 4.96
N LYS A 34 -6.79 20.11 3.90
CA LYS A 34 -6.56 21.18 2.91
C LYS A 34 -7.64 21.29 1.83
N GLN A 35 -8.69 20.48 1.90
CA GLN A 35 -9.78 20.41 0.92
C GLN A 35 -9.27 20.16 -0.52
N VAL A 36 -8.13 19.48 -0.66
CA VAL A 36 -7.58 19.08 -1.96
C VAL A 36 -8.37 17.90 -2.54
N ILE A 37 -8.84 17.02 -1.65
CA ILE A 37 -9.79 15.94 -1.94
C ILE A 37 -10.87 15.93 -0.87
N THR A 38 -12.06 15.42 -1.19
CA THR A 38 -13.09 15.14 -0.18
C THR A 38 -13.04 13.70 0.32
N GLU A 39 -13.67 13.44 1.46
CA GLU A 39 -13.83 12.08 1.97
C GLU A 39 -14.60 11.19 0.99
N GLU A 40 -15.62 11.73 0.32
CA GLU A 40 -16.41 10.99 -0.67
C GLU A 40 -15.58 10.61 -1.90
N GLU A 41 -14.72 11.51 -2.38
CA GLU A 41 -13.80 11.25 -3.48
C GLU A 41 -12.79 10.16 -3.13
N LEU A 42 -12.25 10.19 -1.91
CA LEU A 42 -11.37 9.14 -1.39
C LEU A 42 -12.10 7.79 -1.34
N VAL A 43 -13.30 7.74 -0.75
CA VAL A 43 -14.11 6.51 -0.66
C VAL A 43 -14.44 5.95 -2.04
N LYS A 44 -14.80 6.81 -2.99
CA LYS A 44 -15.07 6.42 -4.38
C LYS A 44 -13.82 5.84 -5.04
N SER A 45 -12.66 6.44 -4.83
CA SER A 45 -11.38 5.97 -5.35
C SER A 45 -11.00 4.61 -4.78
N ILE A 46 -11.15 4.41 -3.46
CA ILE A 46 -10.92 3.12 -2.81
C ILE A 46 -11.85 2.04 -3.36
N LYS A 47 -13.13 2.35 -3.59
CA LYS A 47 -14.08 1.40 -4.19
C LYS A 47 -13.67 1.00 -5.61
N ASN A 48 -13.18 1.93 -6.41
CA ASN A 48 -12.69 1.64 -7.76
C ASN A 48 -11.47 0.73 -7.71
N ILE A 49 -10.47 1.03 -6.87
CA ILE A 49 -9.28 0.19 -6.68
C ILE A 49 -9.67 -1.24 -6.29
N LYS A 50 -10.58 -1.40 -5.30
CA LYS A 50 -11.07 -2.74 -4.89
C LYS A 50 -11.73 -3.49 -6.05
N ARG A 51 -12.54 -2.80 -6.85
CA ARG A 51 -13.20 -3.39 -8.02
C ARG A 51 -12.19 -3.83 -9.07
N ASP A 52 -11.19 -3.00 -9.36
CA ASP A 52 -10.20 -3.31 -10.38
C ASP A 52 -9.26 -4.43 -9.93
N HIS A 53 -8.90 -4.46 -8.64
CA HIS A 53 -8.19 -5.61 -8.05
C HIS A 53 -9.01 -6.90 -8.20
N GLN A 54 -10.32 -6.87 -7.93
CA GLN A 54 -11.18 -8.05 -8.10
C GLN A 54 -11.24 -8.50 -9.57
N LYS A 55 -11.29 -7.58 -10.53
CA LYS A 55 -11.24 -7.93 -11.96
C LYS A 55 -9.93 -8.64 -12.31
N LEU A 56 -8.80 -8.11 -11.85
CA LEU A 56 -7.48 -8.71 -12.08
C LEU A 56 -7.38 -10.14 -11.49
N LEU A 57 -7.92 -10.37 -10.28
CA LEU A 57 -7.97 -11.71 -9.69
C LEU A 57 -8.84 -12.67 -10.50
N ASN A 58 -9.99 -12.19 -11.00
CA ASN A 58 -10.89 -13.00 -11.83
C ASN A 58 -10.26 -13.35 -13.19
N GLU A 59 -9.51 -12.41 -13.80
CA GLU A 59 -8.78 -12.64 -15.05
C GLU A 59 -7.62 -13.62 -14.86
N SER A 60 -6.85 -13.49 -13.78
CA SER A 60 -5.79 -14.43 -13.42
C SER A 60 -6.33 -15.86 -13.26
N SER A 61 -7.49 -16.00 -12.62
CA SER A 61 -8.15 -17.30 -12.42
C SER A 61 -8.60 -17.96 -13.74
N LYS A 62 -9.02 -17.17 -14.74
CA LYS A 62 -9.38 -17.68 -16.08
C LYS A 62 -8.17 -18.24 -16.83
N ILE A 63 -7.01 -17.59 -16.72
CA ILE A 63 -5.77 -18.04 -17.38
C ILE A 63 -5.31 -19.40 -16.83
N VAL A 64 -5.43 -19.63 -15.51
CA VAL A 64 -5.07 -20.91 -14.89
C VAL A 64 -6.02 -22.03 -15.32
N THR A 65 -7.30 -21.71 -15.56
CA THR A 65 -8.32 -22.69 -15.95
C THR A 65 -8.17 -23.14 -17.41
N LEU A 66 -7.67 -22.28 -18.31
CA LEU A 66 -7.45 -22.60 -19.73
C LEU A 66 -6.16 -23.38 -20.02
N LYS A 67 -5.28 -23.54 -19.02
CA LYS A 67 -4.00 -24.27 -19.14
C LYS A 67 -4.07 -25.73 -18.64
N ARG A 68 -5.25 -26.24 -18.28
CA ARG A 68 -5.48 -27.63 -17.87
C ARG A 68 -6.15 -28.44 -18.97
#